data_AF-A0A812VUC0-F1
#
_entry.id   AF-A0A812VUC0-F1
#
_cell.length_a   1.000
_cell.length_b   1.000
_cell.length_c   1.000
_cell.angle_alpha   90.00
_cell.angle_beta   90.00
_cell.angle_gamma   90.00
#
_symmetry.space_group_name_H-M   'P 1'
#
loop_
_entity.id
_entity.type
_entity.pdbx_description
1 polymer ?
#
loop_
_entity_poly.entity_id
_entity_poly.type
_entity_poly.pdbx_seq_one_letter_code
_entity_poly.pdbx_strand_id
1 'polypeptide(L)'
;MISGAAERLADLEALLASQAKRIAELETQNAALQRQLRTSRPSTSGPSGNWSAVDAATLKKGNVVAYSLDLIDAWGGGVQRSAPKVSVVTKVVHRQGITSYALRCESGGVDFVEASRLRDVQLAL
;
A
#
# COMPACT_ATOMS: atom_id res chain seq x y z
N MET A 1 13.09 -53.14 24.56
CA MET A 1 12.17 -52.00 24.39
C MET A 1 12.85 -50.81 23.68
N ILE A 2 13.55 -51.04 22.56
CA ILE A 2 14.30 -49.98 21.84
C ILE A 2 13.63 -49.65 20.48
N SER A 3 12.76 -50.54 19.97
CA SER A 3 12.11 -50.44 18.65
C SER A 3 11.22 -49.20 18.48
N GLY A 4 10.42 -48.85 19.49
CA GLY A 4 9.41 -47.78 19.36
C GLY A 4 9.98 -46.35 19.41
N ALA A 5 11.21 -46.16 19.89
CA ALA A 5 11.86 -44.85 19.88
C ALA A 5 12.47 -44.52 18.51
N ALA A 6 13.02 -45.53 17.83
CA ALA A 6 13.59 -45.39 16.50
C ALA A 6 12.51 -45.12 15.44
N GLU A 7 11.36 -45.80 15.51
CA GLU A 7 10.21 -45.53 14.61
C GLU A 7 9.66 -44.12 14.78
N ARG A 8 9.48 -43.65 16.02
CA ARG A 8 9.02 -42.27 16.28
C ARG A 8 9.99 -41.21 15.77
N LEU A 9 11.28 -41.50 15.79
CA LEU A 9 12.31 -40.59 15.30
C LEU A 9 12.26 -40.50 13.76
N ALA A 10 12.09 -41.64 13.09
CA ALA A 10 11.89 -41.69 11.64
C ALA A 10 10.58 -40.98 11.21
N ASP A 11 9.49 -41.14 11.96
CA ASP A 11 8.23 -40.44 11.71
C ASP A 11 8.36 -38.92 11.86
N LEU A 12 9.10 -38.45 12.88
CA LEU A 12 9.36 -37.03 13.10
C LEU A 12 10.26 -36.43 12.01
N GLU A 13 11.28 -37.16 11.56
CA GLU A 13 12.13 -36.75 10.45
C GLU A 13 11.35 -36.65 9.14
N ALA A 14 10.47 -37.61 8.86
CA ALA A 14 9.58 -37.58 7.71
C ALA A 14 8.59 -36.40 7.76
N LEU A 15 8.05 -36.10 8.95
CA LEU A 15 7.16 -34.97 9.16
C LEU A 15 7.88 -33.63 8.97
N LEU A 16 9.10 -33.49 9.50
CA LEU A 16 9.95 -32.31 9.31
C LEU A 16 10.29 -32.08 7.83
N ALA A 17 10.67 -33.13 7.10
CA ALA A 17 10.94 -33.04 5.67
C ALA A 17 9.70 -32.61 4.88
N SER A 18 8.52 -33.13 5.23
CA SER A 18 7.24 -32.74 4.63
C SER A 18 6.90 -31.27 4.91
N GLN A 19 7.07 -30.82 6.15
CA GLN A 19 6.83 -29.43 6.53
C GLN A 19 7.80 -28.46 5.85
N ALA A 20 9.09 -28.80 5.78
CA ALA A 20 10.09 -27.99 5.08
C ALA A 20 9.75 -27.82 3.59
N LYS A 21 9.29 -28.89 2.93
CA LYS A 21 8.82 -28.83 1.54
C LYS A 21 7.60 -27.92 1.40
N ARG A 22 6.65 -27.98 2.33
CA ARG A 22 5.45 -27.13 2.31
C ARG A 22 5.79 -25.66 2.53
N ILE A 23 6.75 -25.35 3.40
CA ILE A 23 7.23 -23.98 3.62
C ILE A 23 7.85 -23.43 2.35
N ALA A 24 8.75 -24.17 1.70
CA ALA A 24 9.38 -23.73 0.44
C ALA A 24 8.36 -23.48 -0.67
N GLU A 25 7.32 -24.31 -0.76
CA GLU A 25 6.23 -24.13 -1.72
C GLU A 25 5.41 -22.86 -1.42
N LEU A 26 5.06 -22.61 -0.15
CA LEU A 26 4.35 -21.41 0.26
C LEU A 26 5.17 -20.14 0.04
N GLU A 27 6.49 -20.17 0.30
CA GLU A 27 7.40 -19.06 0.02
C GLU A 27 7.46 -18.75 -1.48
N THR A 28 7.51 -19.80 -2.32
CA THR A 28 7.49 -19.65 -3.77
C THR A 28 6.17 -19.04 -4.26
N GLN A 29 5.03 -19.49 -3.73
CA GLN A 29 3.72 -18.93 -4.03
C GLN A 29 3.62 -17.46 -3.58
N ASN A 30 4.14 -17.13 -2.39
CA ASN A 30 4.19 -15.76 -1.90
C ASN A 30 5.03 -14.86 -2.81
N ALA A 31 6.20 -15.32 -3.25
CA ALA A 31 7.05 -14.59 -4.17
C ALA A 31 6.37 -14.38 -5.55
N ALA A 32 5.65 -15.39 -6.04
CA ALA A 32 4.87 -15.28 -7.27
C ALA A 32 3.71 -14.28 -7.14
N LEU A 33 2.96 -14.34 -6.05
CA LEU A 33 1.88 -13.41 -5.74
C LEU A 33 2.40 -11.97 -5.58
N GLN A 34 3.55 -11.77 -4.91
CA GLN A 34 4.18 -10.46 -4.81
C GLN A 34 4.62 -9.92 -6.18
N ARG A 35 5.16 -10.77 -7.07
CA ARG A 35 5.47 -10.36 -8.45
C ARG A 35 4.22 -10.01 -9.22
N GLN A 36 3.16 -10.82 -9.12
CA GLN A 36 1.88 -10.52 -9.74
C GLN A 36 1.29 -9.22 -9.22
N LEU A 37 1.36 -8.94 -7.91
CA LEU A 37 0.90 -7.66 -7.36
C LEU A 37 1.73 -6.47 -7.86
N ARG A 38 3.03 -6.65 -8.13
CA ARG A 38 3.86 -5.61 -8.77
C ARG A 38 3.50 -5.38 -10.24
N THR A 39 3.19 -6.43 -11.00
CA THR A 39 2.87 -6.33 -12.44
C THR A 39 1.40 -6.02 -12.72
N SER A 40 0.50 -6.39 -11.81
CA SER A 40 -0.94 -6.12 -11.88
C SER A 40 -1.29 -4.79 -11.24
N ARG A 41 -0.32 -4.11 -10.60
CA ARG A 41 -0.46 -2.70 -10.24
C ARG A 41 -0.61 -1.98 -11.57
N PRO A 42 -1.79 -1.45 -11.91
CA PRO A 42 -1.94 -0.75 -13.17
C PRO A 42 -0.90 0.36 -13.13
N SER A 43 -0.04 0.40 -14.15
CA SER A 43 0.59 1.64 -14.56
C SER A 43 -0.57 2.52 -14.97
N THR A 44 -1.20 3.17 -14.00
CA THR A 44 -2.12 4.26 -14.25
C THR A 44 -1.25 5.34 -14.84
N SER A 45 -1.11 5.29 -16.17
CA SER A 45 -1.09 6.48 -16.99
C SER A 45 -1.96 7.50 -16.28
N GLY A 46 -1.37 8.65 -15.94
CA GLY A 46 -2.06 9.72 -15.24
C GLY A 46 -3.45 9.93 -15.85
N PRO A 47 -4.44 10.32 -15.03
CA PRO A 47 -5.82 10.42 -15.48
C PRO A 47 -5.91 11.14 -16.83
N SER A 48 -6.57 10.51 -17.81
CA SER A 48 -6.69 11.05 -19.17
C SER A 48 -7.54 12.33 -19.11
N GLY A 49 -6.87 13.49 -19.17
CA GLY A 49 -7.50 14.81 -19.05
C GLY A 49 -6.44 15.92 -18.89
N ASN A 50 -6.89 17.17 -18.80
CA ASN A 50 -6.02 18.30 -18.53
C ASN A 50 -5.68 18.33 -17.03
N TRP A 51 -4.54 17.75 -16.65
CA TRP A 51 -4.03 17.76 -15.29
C TRP A 51 -2.79 18.63 -15.20
N SER A 52 -2.70 19.40 -14.13
CA SER A 52 -1.53 20.25 -13.84
C SER A 52 -0.89 19.84 -12.53
N ALA A 53 0.44 19.69 -12.52
CA ALA A 53 1.17 19.49 -11.28
C ALA A 53 1.06 20.75 -10.42
N VAL A 54 0.71 20.58 -9.15
CA VAL A 54 0.54 21.68 -8.21
C VAL A 54 1.17 21.36 -6.87
N ASP A 55 1.56 22.39 -6.13
CA ASP A 55 1.91 22.22 -4.72
C ASP A 55 0.64 21.90 -3.93
N ALA A 56 0.71 20.89 -3.06
CA ALA A 56 -0.34 20.52 -2.13
C ALA A 56 -0.87 21.73 -1.35
N ALA A 57 0.00 22.67 -0.95
CA ALA A 57 -0.39 23.86 -0.19
C ALA A 57 -1.41 24.76 -0.92
N THR A 58 -1.49 24.67 -2.25
CA THR A 58 -2.39 25.47 -3.08
C THR A 58 -3.80 24.88 -3.21
N LEU A 59 -4.00 23.64 -2.73
CA LEU A 59 -5.26 22.94 -2.83
C LEU A 59 -6.36 23.63 -2.02
N LYS A 60 -7.55 23.71 -2.63
CA LYS A 60 -8.75 24.31 -2.06
C LYS A 60 -9.88 23.30 -2.02
N LYS A 61 -10.84 23.53 -1.13
CA LYS A 61 -12.09 22.76 -1.10
C LYS A 61 -12.75 22.78 -2.48
N GLY A 62 -13.20 21.61 -2.94
CA GLY A 62 -13.82 21.40 -4.25
C GLY A 62 -12.84 20.98 -5.34
N ASN A 63 -11.53 21.13 -5.16
CA ASN A 63 -10.56 20.65 -6.12
C ASN A 63 -10.64 19.13 -6.28
N VAL A 64 -10.58 18.66 -7.53
CA VAL A 64 -10.39 17.26 -7.88
C VAL A 64 -8.90 17.04 -8.08
N VAL A 65 -8.33 16.15 -7.28
CA VAL A 65 -6.88 15.95 -7.20
C VAL A 65 -6.50 14.51 -7.45
N ALA A 66 -5.45 14.31 -8.23
CA ALA A 66 -4.73 13.05 -8.30
C ALA A 66 -3.50 13.15 -7.39
N TYR A 67 -3.23 12.12 -6.59
CA TYR A 67 -2.13 12.12 -5.63
C TYR A 67 -1.72 10.70 -5.25
N SER A 68 -0.51 10.58 -4.71
CA SER A 68 -0.06 9.39 -3.97
C SER A 68 0.25 9.77 -2.53
N LEU A 69 0.29 8.79 -1.64
CA LEU A 69 0.63 8.95 -0.22
C LEU A 69 1.92 8.22 0.10
N ASP A 70 2.75 8.84 0.94
CA ASP A 70 3.79 8.09 1.66
C ASP A 70 3.13 7.37 2.85
N LEU A 71 3.01 6.05 2.74
CA LEU A 71 2.50 5.16 3.78
C LEU A 71 3.66 4.69 4.65
N ILE A 72 3.51 4.80 5.96
CA ILE A 72 4.49 4.31 6.92
C ILE A 72 4.04 2.94 7.38
N ASP A 73 4.90 1.93 7.19
CA ASP A 73 4.71 0.63 7.79
C ASP A 73 4.92 0.73 9.30
N ALA A 74 3.86 0.46 10.07
CA ALA A 74 3.88 0.51 11.52
C ALA A 74 4.79 -0.54 12.16
N TRP A 75 5.15 -1.60 11.44
CA TRP A 75 5.93 -2.72 11.97
C TRP A 75 7.41 -2.63 11.60
N GLY A 76 7.71 -2.32 10.33
CA GLY A 76 9.08 -2.24 9.82
C GLY A 76 9.67 -0.83 9.76
N GLY A 77 8.87 0.21 9.99
CA GLY A 77 9.29 1.62 9.86
C GLY A 77 9.61 2.07 8.43
N GLY A 78 9.44 1.18 7.44
CA GLY A 78 9.65 1.49 6.03
C GLY A 78 8.61 2.46 5.51
N VAL A 79 9.02 3.37 4.63
CA VAL A 79 8.09 4.25 3.90
C VAL A 79 7.85 3.66 2.52
N GLN A 80 6.59 3.44 2.17
CA GLN A 80 6.16 2.96 0.87
C GLN A 80 5.20 3.95 0.22
N ARG A 81 5.28 4.10 -1.10
CA ARG A 81 4.33 4.94 -1.84
C ARG A 81 3.05 4.18 -2.19
N SER A 82 1.90 4.77 -1.90
CA SER A 82 0.59 4.25 -2.30
C SER A 82 0.45 4.23 -3.82
N ALA A 83 -0.56 3.51 -4.33
CA ALA A 83 -0.98 3.71 -5.70
C ALA A 83 -1.57 5.13 -5.87
N PRO A 84 -1.51 5.72 -7.08
CA PRO A 84 -2.20 6.98 -7.37
C PRO A 84 -3.70 6.85 -7.08
N LYS A 85 -4.26 7.88 -6.48
CA LYS A 85 -5.69 8.01 -6.16
C LYS A 85 -6.22 9.30 -6.75
N VAL A 86 -7.51 9.32 -7.07
CA VAL A 86 -8.26 10.54 -7.41
C VAL A 86 -9.27 10.80 -6.30
N SER A 87 -9.35 12.03 -5.83
CA SER A 87 -10.28 12.42 -4.77
C SER A 87 -10.70 13.87 -4.89
N VAL A 88 -11.80 14.22 -4.23
CA VAL A 88 -12.24 15.60 -4.08
C VAL A 88 -11.81 16.12 -2.72
N VAL A 89 -11.20 17.31 -2.68
CA VAL A 89 -10.88 18.02 -1.43
C VAL A 89 -12.19 18.48 -0.79
N THR A 90 -12.62 17.81 0.28
CA THR A 90 -13.88 18.15 0.97
C THR A 90 -13.68 19.15 2.09
N LYS A 91 -12.49 19.19 2.69
CA LYS A 91 -12.13 20.12 3.75
C LYS A 91 -10.64 20.41 3.73
N VAL A 92 -10.29 21.66 4.05
CA VAL A 92 -8.92 22.09 4.34
C VAL A 92 -8.88 22.53 5.80
N VAL A 93 -7.90 22.05 6.56
CA VAL A 93 -7.73 22.34 7.98
C VAL A 93 -6.32 22.85 8.19
N HIS A 94 -6.19 23.99 8.87
CA HIS A 94 -4.90 24.55 9.27
C HIS A 94 -4.82 24.52 10.79
N ARG A 95 -3.83 23.80 11.35
CA ARG A 95 -3.62 23.71 12.80
C ARG A 95 -2.13 23.74 13.11
N GLN A 96 -1.70 24.70 13.95
CA GLN A 96 -0.31 24.81 14.41
C GLN A 96 0.72 24.84 13.26
N GLY A 97 0.40 25.54 12.15
CA GLY A 97 1.26 25.61 10.97
C GLY A 97 1.24 24.38 10.07
N ILE A 98 0.49 23.32 10.43
CA ILE A 98 0.29 22.14 9.62
C ILE A 98 -1.01 22.28 8.84
N THR A 99 -0.94 22.06 7.53
CA THR A 99 -2.11 21.99 6.65
C THR A 99 -2.48 20.53 6.41
N SER A 100 -3.75 20.18 6.62
CA SER A 100 -4.32 18.85 6.39
C SER A 100 -5.56 18.93 5.52
N TYR A 101 -5.80 17.87 4.76
CA TYR A 101 -6.89 17.76 3.80
C TYR A 101 -7.76 16.55 4.13
N ALA A 102 -9.08 16.72 4.02
CA ALA A 102 -10.02 15.61 3.95
C ALA A 102 -10.34 15.33 2.47
N LEU A 103 -9.82 14.23 1.95
CA LEU A 103 -9.92 13.83 0.55
C LEU A 103 -10.95 12.71 0.43
N ARG A 104 -12.07 12.97 -0.26
CA ARG A 104 -13.11 11.96 -0.49
C ARG A 104 -12.86 11.24 -1.80
N CYS A 105 -12.61 9.94 -1.70
CA CYS A 105 -12.49 9.04 -2.84
C CYS A 105 -13.86 8.77 -3.48
N GLU A 106 -13.86 8.31 -4.73
CA GLU A 106 -15.08 7.91 -5.44
C GLU A 106 -15.87 6.80 -4.70
N SER A 107 -15.15 5.90 -4.02
CA SER A 107 -15.76 4.85 -3.18
C SER A 107 -16.49 5.37 -1.94
N GLY A 108 -16.44 6.68 -1.67
CA GLY A 108 -17.02 7.31 -0.48
C GLY A 108 -16.10 7.35 0.75
N GLY A 109 -14.98 6.62 0.72
CA GLY A 109 -13.95 6.70 1.76
C GLY A 109 -13.31 8.09 1.85
N VAL A 110 -12.84 8.46 3.04
CA VAL A 110 -12.19 9.75 3.30
C VAL A 110 -10.79 9.53 3.86
N ASP A 111 -9.79 10.01 3.13
CA ASP A 111 -8.41 10.11 3.60
C ASP A 111 -8.23 11.47 4.30
N PHE A 112 -7.89 11.46 5.59
CA PHE A 112 -7.50 12.68 6.32
C PHE A 112 -5.98 12.73 6.45
N VAL A 113 -5.34 13.59 5.67
CA VAL A 113 -3.88 13.54 5.44
C VAL A 113 -3.24 14.91 5.51
N GLU A 114 -2.02 14.97 6.01
CA GLU A 114 -1.20 16.18 5.99
C GLU A 114 -0.68 16.48 4.59
N ALA A 115 -0.55 17.76 4.24
CA ALA A 115 0.00 18.23 2.97
C ALA A 115 1.39 17.62 2.67
N SER A 116 2.23 17.49 3.71
CA SER A 116 3.59 16.96 3.65
C SER A 116 3.66 15.49 3.21
N ARG A 117 2.56 14.74 3.38
CA ARG A 117 2.42 13.32 3.03
C ARG A 117 1.86 13.08 1.64
N LEU A 118 1.35 14.14 0.99
CA LEU A 118 0.90 14.09 -0.39
C LEU A 118 2.11 14.11 -1.34
N ARG A 119 2.05 13.26 -2.36
CA ARG A 119 3.05 13.12 -3.41
C ARG A 119 2.39 13.18 -4.77
N ASP A 120 3.17 13.62 -5.75
CA ASP A 120 2.77 13.62 -7.16
C ASP A 120 1.40 14.29 -7.39
N VAL A 121 1.17 15.41 -6.67
CA VAL A 121 -0.13 16.07 -6.63
C VAL A 121 -0.41 16.76 -7.95
N GLN A 122 -1.56 16.44 -8.53
CA GLN A 122 -2.06 17.04 -9.75
C GLN A 122 -3.50 17.52 -9.55
N LEU A 123 -3.82 18.66 -10.15
CA LEU A 123 -5.15 19.28 -10.13
C LEU A 123 -5.80 19.14 -11.50
N ALA A 124 -7.06 18.71 -11.52
CA ALA A 124 -7.88 18.75 -12.73
C ALA A 124 -8.16 20.21 -13.10
N LEU A 125 -7.86 20.58 -14.35
CA LEU A 125 -8.12 21.90 -14.92
C LEU A 125 -9.57 22.07 -15.38
#